data_AF-A0A948P3M7-F1
#
_entry.id   AF-A0A948P3M7-F1
#
_cell.length_a   1.000
_cell.length_b   1.000
_cell.length_c   1.000
_cell.angle_alpha   90.00
_cell.angle_beta   90.00
_cell.angle_gamma   90.00
#
_symmetry.space_group_name_H-M   'P 1'
#
loop_
_entity.id
_entity.type
_entity.pdbx_description
1 polymer ?
#
loop_
_entity_poly.entity_id
_entity_poly.type
_entity_poly.pdbx_seq_one_letter_code
_entity_poly.pdbx_strand_id
1 'polypeptide(L)'
;MSKSRAAGETVAAKLARAKTLIGKRDFDAAVRLYTDLLQTDLPADLRSEVETNLAVALCTLAQLPDVSKDRALSQLDQARELLKAALKHRRKTTAPLDWASCRANLALVYMARYGVTRNENDVLAAHLALDGTEEVLKQRGETDLVGWVSAIRDHLLELRDRRARRR
;
A
#
# COMPACT_ATOMS: atom_id res chain seq x y z
N MET A 1 -10.83 -46.71 7.59
CA MET A 1 -9.70 -46.29 6.71
C MET A 1 -9.89 -44.82 6.36
N SER A 2 -8.83 -44.04 6.59
CA SER A 2 -8.83 -42.59 6.79
C SER A 2 -9.40 -41.75 5.65
N LYS A 3 -10.39 -40.91 5.96
CA LYS A 3 -10.60 -39.65 5.25
C LYS A 3 -9.52 -38.67 5.74
N SER A 4 -8.38 -38.64 5.03
CA SER A 4 -7.43 -37.53 5.15
C SER A 4 -8.06 -36.30 4.50
N ARG A 5 -8.89 -35.59 5.27
CA ARG A 5 -9.24 -34.20 4.96
C ARG A 5 -7.98 -33.44 5.32
N ALA A 6 -7.11 -33.20 4.32
CA ALA A 6 -6.05 -32.21 4.46
C ALA A 6 -6.72 -30.96 5.03
N ALA A 7 -6.42 -30.62 6.28
CA ALA A 7 -6.98 -29.46 6.93
C ALA A 7 -6.48 -28.26 6.13
N GLY A 8 -7.35 -27.71 5.28
CA GLY A 8 -7.04 -26.52 4.50
C GLY A 8 -6.53 -25.45 5.45
N GLU A 9 -5.38 -24.87 5.14
CA GLU A 9 -4.81 -23.76 5.90
C GLU A 9 -5.89 -22.68 6.07
N THR A 10 -6.13 -22.26 7.31
CA THR A 10 -7.16 -21.25 7.58
C THR A 10 -6.74 -19.91 6.99
N VAL A 11 -7.72 -19.06 6.64
CA VAL A 11 -7.47 -17.68 6.18
C VAL A 11 -6.54 -16.93 7.14
N ALA A 12 -6.75 -17.09 8.45
CA ALA A 12 -5.94 -16.47 9.49
C ALA A 12 -4.48 -16.97 9.48
N ALA A 13 -4.27 -18.29 9.35
CA ALA A 13 -2.92 -18.86 9.27
C ALA A 13 -2.17 -18.37 8.02
N LYS A 14 -2.86 -18.37 6.87
CA LYS A 14 -2.29 -17.88 5.60
C LYS A 14 -1.94 -16.40 5.65
N LEU A 15 -2.79 -15.57 6.27
CA LEU A 15 -2.52 -14.14 6.48
C LEU A 15 -1.33 -13.92 7.41
N ALA A 16 -1.24 -14.64 8.53
CA ALA A 16 -0.11 -14.54 9.46
C ALA A 16 1.22 -14.94 8.79
N ARG A 17 1.19 -15.99 7.96
CA ARG A 17 2.33 -16.42 7.16
C ARG A 17 2.74 -15.36 6.13
N ALA A 18 1.78 -14.76 5.43
CA ALA A 18 2.06 -13.67 4.49
C ALA A 18 2.74 -12.48 5.18
N LYS A 19 2.25 -12.06 6.35
CA LYS A 19 2.88 -11.00 7.17
C LYS A 19 4.29 -11.38 7.62
N THR A 20 4.52 -12.65 7.97
CA THR A 20 5.86 -13.15 8.33
C THR A 20 6.83 -13.05 7.15
N LEU A 21 6.37 -13.36 5.93
CA LEU A 21 7.19 -13.25 4.72
C LEU A 21 7.58 -11.79 4.42
N ILE A 22 6.68 -10.83 4.66
CA ILE A 22 7.01 -9.39 4.60
C ILE A 22 8.16 -9.05 5.56
N GLY A 23 8.10 -9.51 6.81
CA GLY A 23 9.17 -9.30 7.80
C GLY A 23 10.51 -9.92 7.39
N LYS A 24 10.47 -11.04 6.65
CA LYS A 24 11.64 -11.69 6.06
C LYS A 24 12.09 -11.09 4.71
N ARG A 25 11.40 -10.06 4.23
CA ARG A 25 11.60 -9.42 2.91
C ARG A 25 11.38 -10.36 1.73
N ASP A 26 10.65 -11.46 1.92
CA ASP A 26 10.22 -12.35 0.83
C ASP A 26 8.89 -11.85 0.25
N PHE A 27 8.99 -10.74 -0.49
CA PHE A 27 7.81 -10.04 -1.01
C PHE A 27 7.11 -10.81 -2.13
N ASP A 28 7.84 -11.56 -2.96
CA ASP A 28 7.25 -12.39 -4.01
C ASP A 28 6.35 -13.48 -3.42
N ALA A 29 6.81 -14.18 -2.37
CA ALA A 29 5.99 -15.19 -1.71
C ALA A 29 4.80 -14.55 -0.97
N ALA A 30 4.99 -13.38 -0.33
CA ALA A 30 3.90 -12.67 0.32
C ALA A 30 2.82 -12.23 -0.68
N VAL A 31 3.21 -11.68 -1.85
CA VAL A 31 2.29 -11.29 -2.93
C VAL A 31 1.45 -12.47 -3.40
N ARG A 32 2.05 -13.64 -3.58
CA ARG A 32 1.31 -14.86 -3.95
C ARG A 32 0.25 -15.21 -2.90
N LEU A 33 0.63 -15.25 -1.62
CA LEU A 33 -0.32 -15.59 -0.56
C LEU A 33 -1.46 -14.60 -0.42
N TYR A 34 -1.17 -13.29 -0.51
CA TYR A 34 -2.22 -12.26 -0.47
C TYR A 34 -3.12 -12.32 -1.71
N THR A 35 -2.57 -12.59 -2.88
CA THR A 35 -3.35 -12.73 -4.12
C THR A 35 -4.33 -13.90 -4.01
N ASP A 36 -3.86 -15.05 -3.52
CA ASP A 36 -4.72 -16.20 -3.26
C ASP A 36 -5.80 -15.91 -2.22
N LEU A 37 -5.47 -15.17 -1.15
CA LEU A 37 -6.44 -14.78 -0.13
C LEU A 37 -7.58 -13.94 -0.73
N LEU A 38 -7.28 -13.04 -1.67
CA LEU A 38 -8.31 -12.23 -2.32
C LEU A 38 -9.27 -13.03 -3.22
N GLN A 39 -8.89 -14.24 -3.62
CA GLN A 39 -9.76 -15.17 -4.35
C GLN A 39 -10.75 -15.91 -3.43
N THR A 40 -10.57 -15.82 -2.12
CA THR A 40 -11.50 -16.40 -1.14
C THR A 40 -12.58 -15.39 -0.75
N ASP A 41 -13.67 -15.88 -0.18
CA ASP A 41 -14.67 -15.01 0.42
C ASP A 41 -14.13 -14.46 1.75
N LEU A 42 -14.01 -13.13 1.82
CA LEU A 42 -13.42 -12.41 2.93
C LEU A 42 -14.39 -11.33 3.38
N PRO A 43 -14.61 -11.16 4.71
CA PRO A 43 -15.29 -9.98 5.24
C PRO A 43 -14.62 -8.70 4.73
N ALA A 44 -15.40 -7.63 4.53
CA ALA A 44 -14.94 -6.40 3.89
C ALA A 44 -13.71 -5.77 4.58
N ASP A 45 -13.66 -5.79 5.91
CA ASP A 45 -12.55 -5.24 6.68
C ASP A 45 -11.27 -6.05 6.45
N LEU A 46 -11.37 -7.38 6.50
CA LEU A 46 -10.24 -8.28 6.25
C LEU A 46 -9.78 -8.21 4.79
N ARG A 47 -10.71 -8.08 3.85
CA ARG A 47 -10.39 -7.85 2.43
C ARG A 47 -9.58 -6.56 2.26
N SER A 48 -10.03 -5.47 2.87
CA SER A 48 -9.32 -4.18 2.81
C SER A 48 -7.92 -4.23 3.41
N GLU A 49 -7.73 -5.04 4.47
CA GLU A 49 -6.41 -5.31 5.06
C GLU A 49 -5.51 -6.08 4.09
N VAL A 50 -6.02 -7.16 3.50
CA VAL A 50 -5.27 -7.97 2.52
C VAL A 50 -4.90 -7.13 1.29
N GLU A 51 -5.84 -6.33 0.77
CA GLU A 51 -5.60 -5.42 -0.35
C GLU A 51 -4.48 -4.40 -0.04
N THR A 52 -4.52 -3.81 1.16
CA THR A 52 -3.49 -2.84 1.59
C THR A 52 -2.12 -3.50 1.71
N ASN A 53 -2.04 -4.68 2.34
CA ASN A 53 -0.77 -5.38 2.51
C ASN A 53 -0.20 -5.87 1.17
N LEU A 54 -1.05 -6.36 0.26
CA LEU A 54 -0.64 -6.71 -1.09
C LEU A 54 -0.09 -5.51 -1.85
N ALA A 55 -0.75 -4.36 -1.76
CA ALA A 55 -0.30 -3.14 -2.41
C ALA A 55 1.08 -2.68 -1.91
N VAL A 56 1.33 -2.75 -0.59
CA VAL A 56 2.64 -2.43 -0.01
C VAL A 56 3.72 -3.39 -0.52
N ALA A 57 3.42 -4.70 -0.59
CA ALA A 57 4.36 -5.68 -1.10
C ALA A 57 4.69 -5.46 -2.58
N LEU A 58 3.68 -5.19 -3.42
CA LEU A 58 3.85 -4.85 -4.83
C LEU A 58 4.65 -3.56 -5.04
N CYS A 59 4.35 -2.51 -4.27
CA CYS A 59 5.09 -1.26 -4.29
C CYS A 59 6.56 -1.46 -3.92
N THR A 60 6.84 -2.36 -2.97
CA THR A 60 8.21 -2.70 -2.57
C THR A 60 8.95 -3.45 -3.66
N LEU A 61 8.32 -4.46 -4.29
CA LEU A 61 8.90 -5.19 -5.43
C LEU A 61 9.21 -4.28 -6.61
N ALA A 62 8.33 -3.32 -6.90
CA ALA A 62 8.51 -2.37 -7.99
C ALA A 62 9.68 -1.38 -7.81
N GLN A 63 10.22 -1.30 -6.60
CA GLN A 63 11.35 -0.43 -6.26
C GLN A 63 12.68 -1.18 -6.12
N LEU A 64 12.70 -2.50 -6.39
CA LEU A 64 13.94 -3.28 -6.39
C LEU A 64 14.84 -2.90 -7.59
N PRO A 65 16.18 -2.92 -7.44
CA PRO A 65 17.11 -2.43 -8.47
C PRO A 65 17.00 -3.13 -9.84
N ASP A 66 16.68 -4.43 -9.86
CA ASP A 66 16.72 -5.27 -11.06
C ASP A 66 15.35 -5.44 -11.74
N VAL A 67 14.34 -4.67 -11.32
CA VAL A 67 13.01 -4.75 -11.93
C VAL A 67 12.96 -3.91 -13.21
N SER A 68 12.41 -4.48 -14.29
CA SER A 68 12.19 -3.70 -15.52
C SER A 68 11.15 -2.61 -15.29
N LYS A 69 11.25 -1.50 -16.04
CA LYS A 69 10.28 -0.38 -15.94
C LYS A 69 8.83 -0.85 -16.14
N ASP A 70 8.58 -1.71 -17.13
CA ASP A 70 7.23 -2.21 -17.42
C ASP A 70 6.68 -3.06 -16.27
N ARG A 71 7.54 -3.91 -15.67
CA ARG A 71 7.14 -4.72 -14.51
C ARG A 71 6.88 -3.82 -13.29
N ALA A 72 7.74 -2.84 -13.03
CA ALA A 72 7.53 -1.88 -11.95
C ALA A 72 6.21 -1.13 -12.11
N LEU A 73 5.93 -0.60 -13.31
CA LEU A 73 4.70 0.14 -13.58
C LEU A 73 3.46 -0.74 -13.42
N SER A 74 3.50 -1.97 -13.93
CA SER A 74 2.40 -2.93 -13.75
C SER A 74 2.11 -3.22 -12.27
N GLN A 75 3.16 -3.48 -11.48
CA GLN A 75 3.03 -3.70 -10.03
C GLN A 75 2.50 -2.46 -9.30
N LEU A 76 2.95 -1.26 -9.69
CA LEU A 76 2.51 0.00 -9.09
C LEU A 76 1.08 0.37 -9.47
N ASP A 77 0.66 0.12 -10.72
CA ASP A 77 -0.74 0.30 -11.14
C ASP A 77 -1.64 -0.67 -10.37
N GLN A 78 -1.24 -1.93 -10.21
CA GLN A 78 -1.98 -2.89 -9.40
C GLN A 78 -2.07 -2.46 -7.92
N ALA A 79 -0.96 -2.02 -7.32
CA ALA A 79 -0.94 -1.51 -5.95
C ALA A 79 -1.89 -0.31 -5.78
N ARG A 80 -1.92 0.61 -6.75
CA ARG A 80 -2.83 1.76 -6.76
C ARG A 80 -4.29 1.32 -6.74
N GLU A 81 -4.67 0.38 -7.59
CA GLU A 81 -6.07 -0.09 -7.66
C GLU A 81 -6.50 -0.85 -6.40
N LEU A 82 -5.60 -1.62 -5.78
CA LEU A 82 -5.85 -2.29 -4.51
C LEU A 82 -6.10 -1.29 -3.36
N LEU A 83 -5.31 -0.22 -3.27
CA LEU A 83 -5.51 0.80 -2.24
C LEU A 83 -6.80 1.60 -2.47
N LYS A 84 -7.16 1.88 -3.73
CA LYS A 84 -8.46 2.47 -4.06
C LYS A 84 -9.62 1.55 -3.69
N ALA A 85 -9.48 0.23 -3.88
CA ALA A 85 -10.48 -0.74 -3.46
C ALA A 85 -10.66 -0.76 -1.93
N ALA A 86 -9.56 -0.82 -1.17
CA ALA A 86 -9.59 -0.80 0.29
C ALA A 86 -10.25 0.49 0.84
N LEU A 87 -10.03 1.63 0.18
CA LEU A 87 -10.65 2.92 0.55
C LEU A 87 -12.17 2.96 0.33
N LYS A 88 -12.77 2.04 -0.43
CA LYS A 88 -14.24 1.96 -0.56
C LYS A 88 -14.92 1.57 0.75
N HIS A 89 -14.23 0.78 1.58
CA HIS A 89 -14.75 0.28 2.86
C HIS A 89 -14.18 1.03 4.06
N ARG A 90 -12.97 1.60 3.93
CA ARG A 90 -12.34 2.43 4.96
C ARG A 90 -12.71 3.89 4.77
N ARG A 91 -13.52 4.43 5.67
CA ARG A 91 -13.95 5.83 5.65
C ARG A 91 -13.34 6.61 6.80
N LYS A 92 -13.05 7.89 6.57
CA LYS A 92 -12.57 8.84 7.59
C LYS A 92 -13.42 8.83 8.88
N THR A 93 -14.73 8.58 8.76
CA THR A 93 -15.66 8.58 9.91
C THR A 93 -15.73 7.25 10.66
N THR A 94 -15.53 6.12 9.99
CA THR A 94 -15.74 4.78 10.59
C THR A 94 -14.44 4.06 10.93
N ALA A 95 -13.37 4.31 10.18
CA ALA A 95 -12.05 3.71 10.37
C ALA A 95 -10.96 4.75 10.05
N PRO A 96 -10.86 5.83 10.86
CA PRO A 96 -9.99 6.98 10.56
C PRO A 96 -8.52 6.61 10.40
N LEU A 97 -8.01 5.70 11.23
CA LEU A 97 -6.62 5.26 11.20
C LEU A 97 -6.33 4.44 9.94
N ASP A 98 -7.17 3.46 9.63
CA ASP A 98 -7.02 2.65 8.42
C ASP A 98 -7.17 3.48 7.15
N TRP A 99 -8.07 4.47 7.16
CA TRP A 99 -8.23 5.41 6.06
C TRP A 99 -6.97 6.25 5.86
N ALA A 100 -6.41 6.82 6.93
CA ALA A 100 -5.20 7.64 6.85
C ALA A 100 -3.98 6.83 6.39
N SER A 101 -3.76 5.64 6.96
CA SER A 101 -2.67 4.74 6.58
C SER A 101 -2.80 4.26 5.12
N CYS A 102 -4.02 3.93 4.66
CA CYS A 102 -4.25 3.52 3.28
C CYS A 102 -3.97 4.66 2.29
N ARG A 103 -4.35 5.89 2.65
CA ARG A 103 -4.06 7.09 1.86
C ARG A 103 -2.57 7.44 1.82
N ALA A 104 -1.85 7.28 2.93
CA ALA A 104 -0.39 7.44 2.97
C ALA A 104 0.32 6.42 2.08
N ASN A 105 -0.11 5.15 2.12
CA ASN A 105 0.38 4.12 1.20
C ASN A 105 0.10 4.45 -0.28
N LEU A 106 -1.07 5.05 -0.57
CA LEU A 106 -1.42 5.45 -1.93
C LEU A 106 -0.51 6.58 -2.42
N ALA A 107 -0.15 7.53 -1.56
CA ALA A 107 0.83 8.56 -1.87
C ALA A 107 2.22 7.98 -2.19
N LEU A 108 2.68 7.00 -1.41
CA LEU A 108 3.94 6.29 -1.68
C LEU A 108 3.94 5.55 -3.02
N VAL A 109 2.83 4.90 -3.39
CA VAL A 109 2.69 4.26 -4.70
C VAL A 109 2.82 5.30 -5.81
N TYR A 110 2.16 6.45 -5.70
CA TYR A 110 2.29 7.52 -6.69
C TYR A 110 3.72 8.08 -6.77
N MET A 111 4.41 8.24 -5.64
CA MET A 111 5.82 8.65 -5.64
C MET A 111 6.74 7.64 -6.34
N ALA A 112 6.54 6.35 -6.07
CA ALA A 112 7.29 5.30 -6.75
C ALA A 112 7.01 5.29 -8.26
N ARG A 113 5.75 5.50 -8.68
CA ARG A 113 5.38 5.69 -10.09
C ARG A 113 6.10 6.88 -10.72
N TYR A 114 6.10 8.03 -10.06
CA TYR A 114 6.85 9.20 -10.52
C TYR A 114 8.35 8.91 -10.71
N GLY A 115 8.95 8.11 -9.82
CA GLY A 115 10.34 7.68 -9.94
C GLY A 115 10.62 6.94 -11.26
N VAL A 116 9.65 6.16 -11.74
CA VAL A 116 9.75 5.38 -12.98
C VAL A 116 9.34 6.19 -14.22
N THR A 117 8.23 6.93 -14.16
CA THR A 117 7.60 7.61 -15.31
C THR A 117 8.09 9.04 -15.52
N ARG A 118 8.52 9.72 -14.44
CA ARG A 118 8.67 11.19 -14.36
C ARG A 118 7.39 11.95 -14.73
N ASN A 119 6.22 11.32 -14.59
CA ASN A 119 4.93 11.94 -14.87
C ASN A 119 4.48 12.79 -13.67
N GLU A 120 4.41 14.10 -13.88
CA GLU A 120 4.03 15.07 -12.84
C GLU A 120 2.61 14.86 -12.28
N ASN A 121 1.73 14.21 -13.04
CA ASN A 121 0.39 13.85 -12.55
C ASN A 121 0.47 12.89 -11.36
N ASP A 122 1.51 12.04 -11.28
CA ASP A 122 1.72 11.15 -10.14
C ASP A 122 2.08 11.98 -8.88
N VAL A 123 2.85 13.07 -9.00
CA VAL A 123 3.18 13.96 -7.86
C VAL A 123 1.92 14.67 -7.33
N LEU A 124 1.09 15.19 -8.24
CA LEU A 124 -0.19 15.80 -7.86
C LEU A 124 -1.10 14.78 -7.17
N ALA A 125 -1.19 13.56 -7.72
CA ALA A 125 -1.99 12.50 -7.13
C ALA A 125 -1.48 12.07 -5.74
N ALA A 126 -0.15 12.08 -5.51
CA ALA A 126 0.43 11.82 -4.20
C ALA A 126 0.05 12.89 -3.17
N HIS A 127 0.09 14.18 -3.54
CA HIS A 127 -0.37 15.27 -2.69
C HIS A 127 -1.86 15.12 -2.34
N LEU A 128 -2.70 14.85 -3.34
CA LEU A 128 -4.12 14.63 -3.13
C LEU A 128 -4.37 13.43 -2.22
N ALA A 129 -3.61 12.35 -2.36
CA ALA A 129 -3.72 11.19 -1.48
C ALA A 129 -3.44 11.56 -0.01
N LEU A 130 -2.47 12.43 0.28
CA LEU A 130 -2.19 12.89 1.66
C LEU A 130 -3.16 13.94 2.19
N ASP A 131 -4.10 14.44 1.39
CA ASP A 131 -5.02 15.48 1.86
C ASP A 131 -5.88 15.00 3.03
N GLY A 132 -5.92 15.81 4.09
CA GLY A 132 -6.65 15.53 5.33
C GLY A 132 -6.18 14.32 6.15
N THR A 133 -5.11 13.60 5.76
CA THR A 133 -4.62 12.42 6.51
C THR A 133 -3.97 12.83 7.83
N GLU A 134 -3.09 13.83 7.80
CA GLU A 134 -2.37 14.30 8.98
C GLU A 134 -3.33 14.84 10.05
N GLU A 135 -4.33 15.62 9.64
CA GLU A 135 -5.34 16.16 10.56
C GLU A 135 -6.10 15.04 11.28
N VAL A 136 -6.49 13.99 10.56
CA VAL A 136 -7.16 12.82 11.14
C VAL A 136 -6.26 12.13 12.17
N LEU A 137 -4.98 11.98 11.86
CA LEU A 137 -4.02 11.31 12.76
C LEU A 137 -3.73 12.16 14.01
N LYS A 138 -3.61 13.48 13.86
CA LYS A 138 -3.46 14.43 14.98
C LYS A 138 -4.66 14.36 15.94
N GLN A 139 -5.87 14.38 15.40
CA GLN A 139 -7.11 14.27 16.21
C GLN A 139 -7.20 12.96 16.99
N ARG A 140 -6.52 11.90 16.54
CA ARG A 140 -6.47 10.59 17.20
C ARG A 140 -5.25 10.43 18.12
N GLY A 141 -4.34 11.39 18.17
CA GLY A 141 -3.13 11.32 18.98
C GLY A 141 -2.06 10.37 18.42
N GLU A 142 -2.13 10.01 17.14
CA GLU A 142 -1.21 9.07 16.50
C GLU A 142 0.08 9.76 16.02
N THR A 143 0.92 10.16 16.97
CA THR A 143 2.13 10.98 16.71
C THR A 143 3.09 10.35 15.71
N ASP A 144 3.27 9.03 15.77
CA ASP A 144 4.20 8.32 14.90
C ASP A 144 3.70 8.32 13.45
N LEU A 145 2.40 8.11 13.25
CA LEU A 145 1.78 8.15 11.92
C LEU A 145 1.74 9.58 11.36
N VAL A 146 1.56 10.59 12.21
CA VAL A 146 1.69 12.00 11.82
C VAL A 146 3.10 12.26 11.28
N GLY A 147 4.14 11.86 12.02
CA GLY A 147 5.53 12.04 11.59
C GLY A 147 5.83 11.36 10.25
N TRP A 148 5.30 10.16 10.05
CA TRP A 148 5.43 9.47 8.76
C TRP A 148 4.75 10.21 7.61
N VAL A 149 3.50 10.67 7.78
CA VAL A 149 2.78 11.45 6.76
C VAL A 149 3.51 12.76 6.44
N SER A 150 4.03 13.45 7.46
CA SER A 150 4.82 14.66 7.28
C SER A 150 6.08 14.40 6.45
N ALA A 151 6.81 13.31 6.73
CA ALA A 151 7.99 12.93 5.95
C ALA A 151 7.68 12.68 4.47
N ILE A 152 6.54 12.05 4.16
CA ILE A 152 6.10 11.85 2.76
C ILE A 152 5.83 13.21 2.09
N ARG A 153 5.18 14.13 2.80
CA ARG A 153 4.90 15.47 2.27
C ARG A 153 6.17 16.27 2.01
N ASP A 154 7.12 16.24 2.94
CA ASP A 154 8.39 16.94 2.81
C ASP A 154 9.17 16.43 1.59
N HIS A 155 9.17 15.12 1.37
CA HIS A 155 9.76 14.54 0.16
C HIS A 155 9.09 15.04 -1.13
N LEU A 156 7.75 15.15 -1.16
CA LEU A 156 7.03 15.69 -2.31
C LEU A 156 7.38 17.16 -2.57
N LEU A 157 7.56 17.97 -1.51
CA LEU A 157 8.03 19.35 -1.62
C LEU A 157 9.45 19.43 -2.19
N GLU A 158 10.36 18.56 -1.73
CA GLU A 158 11.71 18.49 -2.29
C GLU A 158 11.69 18.14 -3.79
N LEU A 159 10.85 17.20 -4.22
CA LEU A 159 10.70 16.84 -5.62
C LEU A 159 10.24 18.05 -6.46
N ARG A 160 9.26 18.80 -5.96
CA ARG A 160 8.79 20.06 -6.57
C ARG A 160 9.91 21.10 -6.67
N ASP A 161 10.68 21.29 -5.61
CA ASP A 161 11.72 22.32 -5.56
C ASP A 161 12.92 21.97 -6.44
N ARG A 162 13.32 20.69 -6.50
CA ARG A 162 14.32 20.20 -7.46
C ARG A 162 13.87 20.43 -8.90
N ARG A 163 12.58 20.29 -9.20
CA ARG A 163 12.01 20.62 -10.51
C ARG A 163 12.09 22.12 -10.80
N ALA A 164 11.71 22.98 -9.86
CA ALA A 164 11.75 24.43 -10.04
C ALA A 164 13.17 24.93 -10.36
N ARG A 165 14.20 24.32 -9.76
CA ARG A 165 15.61 24.63 -10.03
C ARG A 165 16.15 24.09 -11.37
N ARG A 166 15.45 23.17 -12.03
CA ARG A 166 15.87 22.56 -13.31
C ARG A 166 15.20 23.19 -14.53
N ARG A 167 14.28 24.13 -14.32
CA ARG A 167 13.60 24.91 -15.36
C ARG A 167 14.25 26.28 -15.47
#